data_AF-A0A820ZLB8-F1
#
_entry.id   AF-A0A820ZLB8-F1
#
_cell.length_a   1.000
_cell.length_b   1.000
_cell.length_c   1.000
_cell.angle_alpha   90.00
_cell.angle_beta   90.00
_cell.angle_gamma   90.00
#
_symmetry.space_group_name_H-M   'P 1'
#
loop_
_entity.id
_entity.type
_entity.pdbx_description
1 polymer ?
#
loop_
_entity_poly.entity_id
_entity_poly.type
_entity_poly.pdbx_seq_one_letter_code
_entity_poly.pdbx_strand_id
1 'polypeptide(L)'
;MTNTISIFQDILTLITSKTLFDKSIETLESIVFPDQSTFTELNDKLSKCITKDDELFTSETDYLSPLLLFLLEHIPLEIDLNLLTSTQTNFYEVPPSTKKIYKPNFLPSNQNMILYSSESQIIFNHLYKFLQINNLEEFLTLKHINQPIYLHCLHHLKPLLLKTTYDHYPMAVKLFVHIIKSISQPSLSESIDFIFPVCLITLDDPSVDMKLTSLYLLEHLQRHCTSTDLLLFNRANVILYGLEQTLYHRGERIILFECLLAATYRWLTIIENEVYSGKHLFIRTSQIIERFIRDGLLEINIEYRRLLIKILRDYIVRLQLFAIRHLKHLIELVEDSIDNRLLRSDSLKLLLVILQILKPRINVHRCDMMKIIIRCLFKIIHEEKENATMMNLLKKCSTELHRCTTDNYVRDALQSLIATSQLDKIYRENLQKLLETIEDINR
;
A
#
# COMPACT_ATOMS: atom_id res chain seq x y z
N MET A 1 7.48 37.53 -36.95
CA MET A 1 6.88 36.87 -35.78
C MET A 1 6.25 35.59 -36.27
N THR A 2 6.88 34.46 -35.98
CA THR A 2 6.29 33.14 -36.25
C THR A 2 5.04 32.99 -35.40
N ASN A 3 3.91 32.66 -36.03
CA ASN A 3 2.66 32.40 -35.32
C ASN A 3 2.88 31.20 -34.38
N THR A 4 2.64 31.39 -33.08
CA THR A 4 2.79 30.36 -32.04
C THR A 4 2.06 29.06 -32.41
N ILE A 5 0.89 29.18 -33.04
CA ILE A 5 0.08 28.05 -33.52
C ILE A 5 0.83 27.23 -34.57
N SER A 6 1.53 27.88 -35.51
CA SER A 6 2.32 27.19 -36.54
C SER A 6 3.45 26.37 -35.92
N ILE A 7 4.09 26.87 -34.86
CA ILE A 7 5.14 26.15 -34.15
C ILE A 7 4.56 24.92 -33.43
N PHE A 8 3.40 25.07 -32.78
CA PHE A 8 2.75 23.95 -32.10
C PHE A 8 2.16 22.91 -33.08
N GLN A 9 1.77 23.30 -34.29
CA GLN A 9 1.44 22.36 -35.37
C GLN A 9 2.67 21.57 -35.84
N ASP A 10 3.82 22.23 -35.99
CA ASP A 10 5.10 21.58 -36.33
C ASP A 10 5.62 20.66 -35.20
N ILE A 11 5.32 21.01 -33.94
CA ILE A 11 5.62 20.15 -32.79
C ILE A 11 4.68 18.94 -32.78
N LEU A 12 3.38 19.15 -33.01
CA LEU A 12 2.39 18.09 -33.00
C LEU A 12 2.69 17.05 -34.08
N THR A 13 3.05 17.49 -35.30
CA THR A 13 3.46 16.60 -36.40
C THR A 13 4.77 15.85 -36.10
N LEU A 14 5.74 16.50 -35.44
CA LEU A 14 6.98 15.87 -35.00
C LEU A 14 6.73 14.77 -33.97
N ILE A 15 5.81 15.00 -33.03
CA ILE A 15 5.51 14.07 -31.93
C ILE A 15 4.58 12.94 -32.37
N THR A 16 3.55 13.21 -33.18
CA THR A 16 2.59 12.18 -33.62
C THR A 16 3.24 11.14 -34.53
N SER A 17 4.28 11.51 -35.28
CA SER A 17 5.07 10.57 -36.10
C SER A 17 6.06 9.71 -35.29
N LYS A 18 6.30 10.05 -34.01
CA LYS A 18 7.34 9.43 -33.17
C LYS A 18 6.84 8.96 -31.80
N THR A 19 5.53 9.00 -31.55
CA THR A 19 4.91 8.53 -30.29
C THR A 19 4.35 7.13 -30.44
N LEU A 20 4.21 6.45 -29.31
CA LEU A 20 3.50 5.16 -29.19
C LEU A 20 2.03 5.17 -29.63
N PHE A 21 1.47 6.33 -30.01
CA PHE A 21 0.07 6.48 -30.41
C PHE A 21 -0.22 6.10 -31.87
N ASP A 22 0.79 5.64 -32.63
CA ASP A 22 0.55 5.18 -33.99
C ASP A 22 -0.13 3.80 -34.02
N LYS A 23 -1.26 3.73 -34.71
CA LYS A 23 -2.29 2.67 -34.64
C LYS A 23 -1.89 1.35 -35.33
N SER A 24 -0.62 1.19 -35.70
CA SER A 24 -0.15 0.12 -36.58
C SER A 24 0.79 -0.89 -35.90
N ILE A 25 1.02 -0.78 -34.59
CA ILE A 25 1.96 -1.66 -33.87
C ILE A 25 1.27 -3.00 -33.58
N GLU A 26 1.24 -3.88 -34.59
CA GLU A 26 0.84 -5.28 -34.45
C GLU A 26 1.88 -6.12 -33.66
N THR A 27 3.07 -5.56 -33.36
CA THR A 27 4.11 -6.26 -32.58
C THR A 27 4.92 -5.30 -31.69
N LEU A 28 5.09 -5.66 -30.40
CA LEU A 28 5.89 -4.93 -29.40
C LEU A 28 7.37 -4.69 -29.81
N GLU A 29 7.87 -5.39 -30.83
CA GLU A 29 9.26 -5.32 -31.31
C GLU A 29 9.56 -4.08 -32.18
N SER A 30 8.54 -3.32 -32.61
CA SER A 30 8.71 -2.15 -33.49
C SER A 30 8.52 -0.80 -32.79
N ILE A 31 8.61 -0.73 -31.45
CA ILE A 31 8.55 0.55 -30.73
C ILE A 31 9.80 1.37 -31.08
N VAL A 32 9.65 2.30 -32.01
CA VAL A 32 10.70 3.27 -32.37
C VAL A 32 10.69 4.34 -31.30
N PHE A 33 11.63 4.26 -30.36
CA PHE A 33 11.86 5.37 -29.44
C PHE A 33 12.40 6.58 -30.21
N PRO A 34 11.96 7.80 -29.88
CA PRO A 34 12.56 9.00 -30.43
C PRO A 34 14.07 8.99 -30.14
N ASP A 35 14.84 9.35 -31.16
CA ASP A 35 16.27 9.59 -31.05
C ASP A 35 16.53 10.96 -30.40
N GLN A 36 17.74 11.15 -29.89
CA GLN A 36 18.16 12.42 -29.26
C GLN A 36 17.92 13.64 -30.17
N SER A 37 17.98 13.46 -31.49
CA SER A 37 17.69 14.51 -32.46
C SER A 37 16.27 15.08 -32.32
N THR A 38 15.29 14.25 -31.96
CA THR A 38 13.89 14.65 -31.73
C THR A 38 13.77 15.61 -30.57
N PHE A 39 14.44 15.32 -29.45
CA PHE A 39 14.43 16.18 -28.27
C PHE A 39 15.15 17.51 -28.55
N THR A 40 16.25 17.48 -29.31
CA THR A 40 16.93 18.71 -29.72
C THR A 40 16.07 19.58 -30.63
N GLU A 41 15.39 18.99 -31.62
CA GLU A 41 14.50 19.72 -32.52
C GLU A 41 13.29 20.31 -31.77
N LEU A 42 12.72 19.54 -30.84
CA LEU A 42 11.62 19.99 -30.00
C LEU A 42 12.04 21.17 -29.11
N ASN A 43 13.22 21.08 -28.48
CA ASN A 43 13.77 22.13 -27.65
C ASN A 43 14.07 23.41 -28.45
N ASP A 44 14.59 23.26 -29.68
CA ASP A 44 14.85 24.38 -30.59
C ASP A 44 13.55 25.03 -31.08
N LYS A 45 12.47 24.27 -31.31
CA LYS A 45 11.15 24.81 -31.66
C LYS A 45 10.52 25.55 -30.47
N LEU A 46 10.56 24.97 -29.27
CA LEU A 46 9.97 25.58 -28.06
C LEU A 46 10.73 26.82 -27.59
N SER A 47 12.06 26.87 -27.74
CA SER A 47 12.86 28.05 -27.38
C SER A 47 12.57 29.29 -28.24
N LYS A 48 11.97 29.10 -29.42
CA LYS A 48 11.52 30.18 -30.31
C LYS A 48 10.14 30.75 -29.92
N CYS A 49 9.44 30.12 -28.97
CA CYS A 49 8.18 30.63 -28.44
C CYS A 49 8.45 31.70 -27.38
N ILE A 50 8.15 32.97 -27.68
CA ILE A 50 8.57 34.12 -26.85
C ILE A 50 7.43 34.63 -25.94
N THR A 51 6.17 34.36 -26.28
CA THR A 51 5.00 34.89 -25.56
C THR A 51 3.87 33.87 -25.44
N LYS A 52 3.25 33.78 -24.25
CA LYS A 52 2.02 33.03 -24.04
C LYS A 52 0.94 33.57 -24.98
N ASP A 53 0.38 32.67 -25.79
CA ASP A 53 -0.61 33.02 -26.79
C ASP A 53 -1.99 32.56 -26.30
N ASP A 54 -2.90 33.51 -26.08
CA ASP A 54 -4.28 33.18 -25.66
C ASP A 54 -5.02 32.40 -26.76
N GLU A 55 -4.58 32.51 -28.01
CA GLU A 55 -5.09 31.71 -29.12
C GLU A 55 -4.81 30.20 -28.92
N LEU A 56 -3.73 29.83 -28.22
CA LEU A 56 -3.39 28.43 -27.95
C LEU A 56 -4.43 27.73 -27.06
N PHE A 57 -5.05 28.46 -26.13
CA PHE A 57 -6.03 27.93 -25.18
C PHE A 57 -7.48 27.99 -25.68
N THR A 58 -7.70 28.80 -26.72
CA THR A 58 -9.01 29.05 -27.33
C THR A 58 -9.18 28.35 -28.67
N SER A 59 -8.09 27.83 -29.26
CA SER A 59 -8.14 27.03 -30.48
C SER A 59 -8.93 25.74 -30.29
N GLU A 60 -9.61 25.27 -31.33
CA GLU A 60 -10.33 23.99 -31.30
C GLU A 60 -9.40 22.78 -31.22
N THR A 61 -8.11 22.96 -31.56
CA THR A 61 -7.13 21.88 -31.65
C THR A 61 -6.32 21.80 -30.36
N ASP A 62 -6.32 20.65 -29.70
CA ASP A 62 -5.51 20.45 -28.51
C ASP A 62 -4.05 20.13 -28.87
N TYR A 63 -3.17 21.11 -28.68
CA TYR A 63 -1.73 20.98 -28.90
C TYR A 63 -0.95 20.55 -27.65
N LEU A 64 -1.54 20.73 -26.46
CA LEU A 64 -0.80 20.60 -25.20
C LEU A 64 -0.89 19.17 -24.63
N SER A 65 -2.02 18.49 -24.76
CA SER A 65 -2.16 17.11 -24.26
C SER A 65 -1.22 16.13 -24.96
N PRO A 66 -1.10 16.11 -26.30
CA PRO A 66 -0.18 15.20 -26.98
C PRO A 66 1.29 15.45 -26.63
N LEU A 67 1.69 16.72 -26.51
CA LEU A 67 3.03 17.11 -26.07
C LEU A 67 3.30 16.65 -24.64
N LEU A 68 2.32 16.81 -23.74
CA LEU A 68 2.45 16.38 -22.36
C LEU A 68 2.61 14.86 -22.25
N LEU A 69 1.78 14.09 -22.97
CA LEU A 69 1.83 12.64 -22.98
C LEU A 69 3.20 12.13 -23.48
N PHE A 70 3.73 12.74 -24.54
CA PHE A 70 5.07 12.44 -25.04
C PHE A 70 6.16 12.67 -23.99
N LEU A 71 6.15 13.83 -23.31
CA LEU A 71 7.18 14.14 -22.33
C LEU A 71 7.14 13.22 -21.10
N LEU A 72 5.93 12.92 -20.61
CA LEU A 72 5.71 11.98 -19.51
C LEU A 72 6.11 10.55 -19.87
N GLU A 73 6.11 10.21 -21.16
CA GLU A 73 6.47 8.87 -21.63
C GLU A 73 7.90 8.49 -21.17
N HIS A 74 8.79 9.45 -21.26
CA HIS A 74 10.22 9.27 -21.00
C HIS A 74 10.63 9.51 -19.54
N ILE A 75 9.69 9.86 -18.66
CA ILE A 75 9.95 9.99 -17.22
C ILE A 75 9.76 8.63 -16.54
N PRO A 76 10.71 8.15 -15.70
CA PRO A 76 10.55 6.88 -14.99
C PRO A 76 9.41 6.94 -13.97
N LEU A 77 8.57 5.89 -13.92
CA LEU A 77 7.57 5.78 -12.85
C LEU A 77 8.21 5.18 -11.60
N GLU A 78 8.08 5.90 -10.48
CA GLU A 78 8.54 5.46 -9.17
C GLU A 78 7.35 5.37 -8.20
N ILE A 79 7.14 4.17 -7.66
CA ILE A 79 6.12 3.85 -6.66
C ILE A 79 6.82 3.78 -5.29
N ASP A 80 6.41 4.63 -4.35
CA ASP A 80 6.90 4.58 -2.98
C ASP A 80 6.13 3.49 -2.21
N LEU A 81 6.78 2.36 -1.97
CA LEU A 81 6.18 1.21 -1.29
C LEU A 81 5.84 1.51 0.17
N ASN A 82 6.52 2.46 0.81
CA ASN A 82 6.21 2.81 2.21
C ASN A 82 4.80 3.41 2.33
N LEU A 83 4.34 4.06 1.28
CA LEU A 83 3.00 4.60 1.19
C LEU A 83 1.94 3.48 1.08
N LEU A 84 2.31 2.32 0.52
CA LEU A 84 1.45 1.15 0.38
C LEU A 84 1.42 0.26 1.62
N THR A 85 2.55 0.12 2.31
CA THR A 85 2.71 -0.82 3.43
C THR A 85 2.41 -0.21 4.80
N SER A 86 2.32 1.12 4.90
CA SER A 86 1.99 1.79 6.17
C SER A 86 0.50 1.64 6.52
N THR A 87 0.22 0.88 7.58
CA THR A 87 -1.14 0.73 8.15
C THR A 87 -1.61 1.93 8.99
N GLN A 88 -0.78 2.99 9.10
CA GLN A 88 -1.02 4.20 9.91
C GLN A 88 -1.78 3.92 11.22
N THR A 89 -1.16 3.15 12.11
CA THR A 89 -1.57 3.12 13.53
C THR A 89 -0.42 3.68 14.37
N ASN A 90 -0.58 4.89 14.90
CA ASN A 90 0.37 5.67 15.71
C ASN A 90 0.80 5.01 17.05
N PHE A 91 0.63 3.71 17.23
CA PHE A 91 0.90 3.04 18.51
C PHE A 91 2.32 2.50 18.66
N TYR A 92 3.11 2.46 17.58
CA TYR A 92 4.52 2.08 17.65
C TYR A 92 5.35 3.01 16.76
N GLU A 93 6.27 3.75 17.39
CA GLU A 93 7.35 4.45 16.69
C GLU A 93 8.20 3.41 15.94
N VAL A 94 7.87 3.21 14.66
CA VAL A 94 8.78 2.54 13.74
C VAL A 94 9.76 3.61 13.29
N PRO A 95 11.08 3.46 13.54
CA PRO A 95 12.06 4.42 13.05
C PRO A 95 11.92 4.53 11.52
N PRO A 96 12.15 5.71 10.92
CA PRO A 96 11.95 5.92 9.49
C PRO A 96 12.83 4.95 8.71
N SER A 97 12.24 3.88 8.21
CA SER A 97 12.93 2.96 7.32
C SER A 97 13.27 3.73 6.04
N THR A 98 14.44 3.43 5.48
CA THR A 98 14.86 3.91 4.17
C THR A 98 13.71 3.85 3.17
N LYS A 99 13.51 4.92 2.37
CA LYS A 99 12.46 4.97 1.34
C LYS A 99 12.57 3.75 0.42
N LYS A 100 11.59 2.85 0.47
CA LYS A 100 11.53 1.68 -0.41
C LYS A 100 10.85 2.11 -1.70
N ILE A 101 11.64 2.35 -2.74
CA ILE A 101 11.15 2.72 -4.07
C ILE A 101 11.08 1.49 -4.95
N TYR A 102 9.95 1.30 -5.62
CA TYR A 102 9.74 0.29 -6.62
C TYR A 102 9.58 0.94 -8.00
N LYS A 103 10.27 0.36 -8.99
CA LYS A 103 10.22 0.79 -10.39
C LYS A 103 9.54 -0.33 -11.18
N PRO A 104 8.27 -0.16 -11.59
CA PRO A 104 7.62 -1.16 -12.41
C PRO A 104 8.30 -1.24 -13.78
N ASN A 105 8.47 -2.46 -14.27
CA ASN A 105 9.10 -2.73 -15.56
C ASN A 105 8.03 -2.75 -16.65
N PHE A 106 7.61 -1.58 -17.11
CA PHE A 106 6.72 -1.49 -18.27
C PHE A 106 7.43 -1.85 -19.58
N LEU A 107 8.76 -1.64 -19.68
CA LEU A 107 9.66 -1.95 -20.81
C LEU A 107 11.10 -2.21 -20.27
N PRO A 108 11.99 -2.92 -21.00
CA PRO A 108 13.37 -3.15 -20.58
C PRO A 108 14.17 -1.84 -20.45
N SER A 109 14.92 -1.72 -19.36
CA SER A 109 15.71 -0.56 -19.00
C SER A 109 16.96 -0.42 -19.88
N ASN A 110 16.82 0.25 -21.02
CA ASN A 110 17.97 0.71 -21.80
C ASN A 110 18.59 1.96 -21.15
N GLN A 111 19.92 2.10 -21.25
CA GLN A 111 20.67 3.28 -20.77
C GLN A 111 20.11 4.61 -21.30
N ASN A 112 19.43 4.57 -22.45
CA ASN A 112 18.78 5.72 -23.09
C ASN A 112 17.61 6.31 -22.26
N MET A 113 16.94 5.54 -21.40
CA MET A 113 15.83 6.05 -20.58
C MET A 113 16.26 7.13 -19.58
N ILE A 114 17.47 7.04 -19.04
CA ILE A 114 18.00 8.06 -18.12
C ILE A 114 18.28 9.36 -18.88
N LEU A 115 18.89 9.26 -20.07
CA LEU A 115 19.15 10.40 -20.94
C LEU A 115 17.84 11.09 -21.35
N TYR A 116 16.86 10.34 -21.85
CA TYR A 116 15.57 10.91 -22.27
C TYR A 116 14.77 11.50 -21.09
N SER A 117 14.88 10.93 -19.89
CA SER A 117 14.26 11.53 -18.70
C SER A 117 14.82 12.93 -18.40
N SER A 118 16.13 13.13 -18.59
CA SER A 118 16.78 14.43 -18.39
C SER A 118 16.38 15.44 -19.47
N GLU A 119 16.25 14.99 -20.72
CA GLU A 119 15.82 15.82 -21.85
C GLU A 119 14.34 16.26 -21.71
N SER A 120 13.44 15.32 -21.37
CA SER A 120 12.05 15.66 -21.02
C SER A 120 11.97 16.69 -19.91
N GLN A 121 12.80 16.58 -18.87
CA GLN A 121 12.81 17.55 -17.77
C GLN A 121 13.25 18.95 -18.20
N ILE A 122 14.22 19.05 -19.12
CA ILE A 122 14.65 20.33 -19.70
C ILE A 122 13.49 20.97 -20.46
N ILE A 123 12.78 20.19 -21.27
CA ILE A 123 11.62 20.67 -22.03
C ILE A 123 10.48 21.08 -21.10
N PHE A 124 10.19 20.31 -20.05
CA PHE A 124 9.23 20.72 -19.01
C PHE A 124 9.59 22.07 -18.42
N ASN A 125 10.87 22.31 -18.08
CA ASN A 125 11.30 23.60 -17.55
C ASN A 125 11.11 24.75 -18.55
N HIS A 126 11.27 24.50 -19.85
CA HIS A 126 10.97 25.51 -20.89
C HIS A 126 9.47 25.77 -21.02
N LEU A 127 8.63 24.72 -21.01
CA LEU A 127 7.18 24.86 -21.00
C LEU A 127 6.68 25.60 -19.77
N TYR A 128 7.24 25.31 -18.60
CA TYR A 128 6.92 25.98 -17.34
C TYR A 128 7.23 27.48 -17.41
N LYS A 129 8.38 27.86 -17.96
CA LYS A 129 8.73 29.27 -18.21
C LYS A 129 7.79 29.92 -19.21
N PHE A 130 7.49 29.24 -20.32
CA PHE A 130 6.61 29.76 -21.38
C PHE A 130 5.17 29.99 -20.90
N LEU A 131 4.61 29.03 -20.17
CA LEU A 131 3.24 29.06 -19.66
C LEU A 131 3.09 29.82 -18.33
N GLN A 132 4.21 30.21 -17.71
CA GLN A 132 4.30 30.85 -16.39
C GLN A 132 3.69 30.00 -15.27
N ILE A 133 4.07 28.73 -15.24
CA ILE A 133 3.62 27.73 -14.25
C ILE A 133 4.83 27.12 -13.56
N ASN A 134 4.64 26.59 -12.36
CA ASN A 134 5.73 26.14 -11.49
C ASN A 134 5.88 24.62 -11.46
N ASN A 135 4.81 23.88 -11.76
CA ASN A 135 4.78 22.44 -11.61
C ASN A 135 3.79 21.77 -12.58
N LEU A 136 3.84 20.44 -12.59
CA LEU A 136 3.00 19.59 -13.44
C LEU A 136 1.52 19.65 -13.07
N GLU A 137 1.18 19.84 -11.79
CA GLU A 137 -0.22 19.95 -11.34
C GLU A 137 -0.88 21.22 -11.90
N GLU A 138 -0.17 22.35 -11.85
CA GLU A 138 -0.59 23.60 -12.49
C GLU A 138 -0.75 23.42 -14.00
N PHE A 139 0.18 22.73 -14.69
CA PHE A 139 0.03 22.41 -16.11
C PHE A 139 -1.26 21.63 -16.38
N LEU A 140 -1.47 20.54 -15.64
CA LEU A 140 -2.59 19.62 -15.83
C LEU A 140 -3.95 20.27 -15.58
N THR A 141 -4.00 21.27 -14.70
CA THR A 141 -5.23 21.99 -14.32
C THR A 141 -5.51 23.21 -15.20
N LEU A 142 -4.60 23.59 -16.10
CA LEU A 142 -4.87 24.62 -17.12
C LEU A 142 -6.08 24.22 -17.97
N LYS A 143 -6.95 25.19 -18.26
CA LYS A 143 -8.15 24.96 -19.05
C LYS A 143 -7.88 25.20 -20.54
N HIS A 144 -8.17 24.20 -21.35
CA HIS A 144 -8.25 24.27 -22.81
C HIS A 144 -9.71 24.02 -23.21
N ILE A 145 -10.33 25.00 -23.89
CA ILE A 145 -11.77 24.98 -24.27
C ILE A 145 -12.66 24.55 -23.08
N ASN A 146 -12.54 25.25 -21.95
CA ASN A 146 -13.29 25.03 -20.70
C ASN A 146 -13.05 23.71 -19.94
N GLN A 147 -12.23 22.80 -20.45
CA GLN A 147 -11.84 21.58 -19.75
C GLN A 147 -10.37 21.59 -19.37
N PRO A 148 -9.99 21.07 -18.20
CA PRO A 148 -8.59 20.95 -17.83
C PRO A 148 -7.84 19.97 -18.73
N ILE A 149 -6.55 20.25 -18.99
CA ILE A 149 -5.67 19.42 -19.83
C ILE A 149 -5.63 17.96 -19.37
N TYR A 150 -5.69 17.70 -18.06
CA TYR A 150 -5.71 16.33 -17.56
C TYR A 150 -6.91 15.53 -18.10
N LEU A 151 -8.10 16.13 -18.26
CA LEU A 151 -9.27 15.42 -18.80
C LEU A 151 -9.05 15.07 -20.27
N HIS A 152 -8.51 15.99 -21.07
CA HIS A 152 -8.16 15.72 -22.46
C HIS A 152 -7.18 14.54 -22.56
N CYS A 153 -6.12 14.53 -21.74
CA CYS A 153 -5.19 13.41 -21.65
C CYS A 153 -5.88 12.09 -21.25
N LEU A 154 -6.76 12.10 -20.25
CA LEU A 154 -7.52 10.91 -19.83
C LEU A 154 -8.46 10.39 -20.93
N HIS A 155 -9.08 11.30 -21.69
CA HIS A 155 -9.91 10.93 -22.85
C HIS A 155 -9.09 10.28 -23.95
N HIS A 156 -7.89 10.78 -24.24
CA HIS A 156 -6.96 10.17 -25.19
C HIS A 156 -6.48 8.78 -24.75
N LEU A 157 -6.22 8.59 -23.45
CA LEU A 157 -5.73 7.32 -22.92
C LEU A 157 -6.83 6.26 -22.77
N LYS A 158 -8.08 6.65 -22.54
CA LYS A 158 -9.21 5.74 -22.30
C LYS A 158 -9.30 4.54 -23.26
N PRO A 159 -9.23 4.68 -24.60
CA PRO A 159 -9.31 3.52 -25.51
C PRO A 159 -8.15 2.54 -25.36
N LEU A 160 -7.00 2.98 -24.87
CA LEU A 160 -5.80 2.17 -24.64
C LEU A 160 -5.81 1.46 -23.28
N LEU A 161 -6.70 1.86 -22.37
CA LEU A 161 -6.81 1.36 -21.00
C LEU A 161 -8.00 0.40 -20.81
N LEU A 162 -8.59 -0.07 -21.90
CA LEU A 162 -9.69 -1.04 -21.84
C LEU A 162 -9.14 -2.43 -21.51
N LYS A 163 -10.00 -3.28 -20.95
CA LYS A 163 -9.65 -4.67 -20.60
C LYS A 163 -9.05 -5.48 -21.77
N THR A 164 -9.39 -5.12 -23.00
CA THR A 164 -8.93 -5.80 -24.23
C THR A 164 -7.68 -5.17 -24.85
N THR A 165 -7.23 -4.01 -24.37
CA THR A 165 -6.15 -3.24 -25.00
C THR A 165 -5.01 -2.90 -24.06
N TYR A 166 -5.22 -2.81 -22.75
CA TYR A 166 -4.22 -2.35 -21.78
C TYR A 166 -2.92 -3.17 -21.78
N ASP A 167 -3.01 -4.47 -22.04
CA ASP A 167 -1.91 -5.43 -22.13
C ASP A 167 -0.98 -5.14 -23.32
N HIS A 168 -1.53 -4.62 -24.42
CA HIS A 168 -0.78 -4.20 -25.61
C HIS A 168 -0.14 -2.82 -25.43
N TYR A 169 -0.64 -2.00 -24.50
CA TYR A 169 -0.19 -0.63 -24.26
C TYR A 169 0.20 -0.40 -22.78
N PRO A 170 1.21 -1.11 -22.24
CA PRO A 170 1.66 -0.95 -20.85
C PRO A 170 2.10 0.50 -20.55
N MET A 171 2.57 1.21 -21.58
CA MET A 171 2.99 2.59 -21.46
C MET A 171 1.81 3.55 -21.24
N ALA A 172 0.63 3.25 -21.78
CA ALA A 172 -0.57 4.04 -21.51
C ALA A 172 -0.96 3.97 -20.02
N VAL A 173 -0.80 2.81 -19.38
CA VAL A 173 -1.01 2.64 -17.93
C VAL A 173 -0.02 3.49 -17.14
N LYS A 174 1.26 3.51 -17.54
CA LYS A 174 2.28 4.35 -16.90
C LYS A 174 1.96 5.84 -17.02
N LEU A 175 1.54 6.32 -18.19
CA LEU A 175 1.14 7.71 -18.43
C LEU A 175 -0.07 8.09 -17.59
N PHE A 176 -1.07 7.20 -17.56
CA PHE A 176 -2.26 7.35 -16.73
C PHE A 176 -1.87 7.56 -15.26
N VAL A 177 -0.98 6.73 -14.71
CA VAL A 177 -0.56 6.83 -13.31
C VAL A 177 0.18 8.14 -13.03
N HIS A 178 1.03 8.61 -13.95
CA HIS A 178 1.69 9.92 -13.80
C HIS A 178 0.68 11.06 -13.70
N ILE A 179 -0.33 11.07 -14.59
CA ILE A 179 -1.36 12.10 -14.60
C ILE A 179 -2.15 12.07 -13.29
N ILE A 180 -2.61 10.89 -12.86
CA ILE A 180 -3.41 10.74 -11.64
C ILE A 180 -2.63 11.11 -10.38
N LYS A 181 -1.35 10.73 -10.28
CA LYS A 181 -0.47 11.10 -9.17
C LYS A 181 -0.27 12.61 -9.06
N SER A 182 -0.32 13.31 -10.17
CA SER A 182 -0.07 14.76 -10.26
C SER A 182 -1.30 15.63 -10.08
N ILE A 183 -2.48 15.05 -9.85
CA ILE A 183 -3.70 15.79 -9.53
C ILE A 183 -4.17 15.50 -8.10
N SER A 184 -4.68 16.55 -7.43
CA SER A 184 -5.25 16.49 -6.09
C SER A 184 -6.72 16.95 -6.06
N GLN A 185 -7.30 17.21 -4.88
CA GLN A 185 -8.67 17.73 -4.78
C GLN A 185 -8.78 19.16 -5.34
N PRO A 186 -9.86 19.51 -6.06
CA PRO A 186 -11.06 18.70 -6.36
C PRO A 186 -10.95 17.84 -7.64
N SER A 187 -9.98 18.08 -8.50
CA SER A 187 -9.79 17.44 -9.82
C SER A 187 -9.78 15.90 -9.78
N LEU A 188 -9.24 15.32 -8.70
CA LEU A 188 -9.23 13.87 -8.51
C LEU A 188 -10.63 13.29 -8.32
N SER A 189 -11.53 14.01 -7.62
CA SER A 189 -12.90 13.54 -7.38
C SER A 189 -13.72 13.50 -8.69
N GLU A 190 -13.52 14.49 -9.56
CA GLU A 190 -14.17 14.56 -10.88
C GLU A 190 -13.69 13.45 -11.84
N SER A 191 -12.47 12.93 -11.63
CA SER A 191 -11.87 11.89 -12.48
C SER A 191 -12.03 10.47 -11.94
N ILE A 192 -12.73 10.27 -10.82
CA ILE A 192 -12.95 8.95 -10.20
C ILE A 192 -13.49 7.92 -11.20
N ASP A 193 -14.41 8.32 -12.09
CA ASP A 193 -15.02 7.43 -13.08
C ASP A 193 -14.05 6.95 -14.16
N PHE A 194 -12.93 7.64 -14.36
CA PHE A 194 -11.83 7.17 -15.21
C PHE A 194 -10.87 6.25 -14.43
N ILE A 195 -10.65 6.53 -13.15
CA ILE A 195 -9.66 5.84 -12.32
C ILE A 195 -10.13 4.44 -11.91
N PHE A 196 -11.39 4.32 -11.47
CA PHE A 196 -11.92 3.06 -10.95
C PHE A 196 -11.83 1.89 -11.93
N PRO A 197 -12.27 2.02 -13.20
CA PRO A 197 -12.16 0.94 -14.17
C PRO A 197 -10.71 0.47 -14.37
N VAL A 198 -9.76 1.41 -14.43
CA VAL A 198 -8.34 1.10 -14.63
C VAL A 198 -7.77 0.39 -13.41
N CYS A 199 -8.10 0.84 -12.19
CA CYS A 199 -7.70 0.15 -10.96
C CYS A 199 -8.20 -1.29 -10.92
N LEU A 200 -9.45 -1.55 -11.32
CA LEU A 200 -10.01 -2.91 -11.32
C LEU A 200 -9.34 -3.81 -12.38
N ILE A 201 -9.16 -3.30 -13.60
CA ILE A 201 -8.49 -4.04 -14.67
C ILE A 201 -7.06 -4.41 -14.26
N THR A 202 -6.30 -3.44 -13.73
CA THR A 202 -4.90 -3.65 -13.32
C THR A 202 -4.76 -4.46 -12.02
N LEU A 203 -5.80 -4.53 -11.18
CA LEU A 203 -5.83 -5.39 -10.00
C LEU A 203 -6.06 -6.87 -10.37
N ASP A 204 -6.92 -7.12 -11.36
CA ASP A 204 -7.24 -8.45 -11.87
C ASP A 204 -6.12 -9.03 -12.78
N ASP A 205 -5.21 -8.19 -13.27
CA ASP A 205 -4.09 -8.60 -14.14
C ASP A 205 -3.09 -9.52 -13.41
N PRO A 206 -2.56 -10.59 -14.02
CA PRO A 206 -1.63 -11.52 -13.35
C PRO A 206 -0.25 -10.93 -13.01
N SER A 207 0.14 -9.78 -13.58
CA SER A 207 1.44 -9.13 -13.34
C SER A 207 1.49 -8.45 -11.98
N VAL A 208 2.56 -8.72 -11.25
CA VAL A 208 2.86 -8.04 -9.97
C VAL A 208 2.98 -6.53 -10.16
N ASP A 209 3.55 -6.09 -11.27
CA ASP A 209 3.80 -4.68 -11.59
C ASP A 209 2.46 -3.93 -11.79
N MET A 210 1.50 -4.56 -12.46
CA MET A 210 0.15 -4.01 -12.66
C MET A 210 -0.64 -3.97 -11.35
N LYS A 211 -0.57 -5.03 -10.55
CA LYS A 211 -1.22 -5.07 -9.24
C LYS A 211 -0.67 -4.00 -8.29
N LEU A 212 0.65 -3.84 -8.21
CA LEU A 212 1.29 -2.78 -7.41
C LEU A 212 0.89 -1.38 -7.90
N THR A 213 0.76 -1.20 -9.20
CA THR A 213 0.28 0.05 -9.80
C THR A 213 -1.17 0.34 -9.41
N SER A 214 -2.04 -0.68 -9.44
CA SER A 214 -3.42 -0.55 -8.96
C SER A 214 -3.46 -0.14 -7.48
N LEU A 215 -2.69 -0.80 -6.63
CA LEU A 215 -2.63 -0.48 -5.19
C LEU A 215 -2.14 0.94 -4.92
N TYR A 216 -1.23 1.44 -5.74
CA TYR A 216 -0.78 2.83 -5.71
C TYR A 216 -1.87 3.82 -6.07
N LEU A 217 -2.61 3.58 -7.15
CA LEU A 217 -3.74 4.42 -7.53
C LEU A 217 -4.85 4.41 -6.46
N LEU A 218 -5.18 3.23 -5.92
CA LEU A 218 -6.19 3.09 -4.87
C LEU A 218 -5.82 3.83 -3.59
N GLU A 219 -4.54 3.83 -3.26
CA GLU A 219 -4.05 4.56 -2.11
C GLU A 219 -4.07 6.07 -2.34
N HIS A 220 -3.74 6.53 -3.55
CA HIS A 220 -3.83 7.95 -3.91
C HIS A 220 -5.26 8.46 -3.80
N LEU A 221 -6.22 7.68 -4.32
CA LEU A 221 -7.65 7.93 -4.16
C LEU A 221 -8.04 8.03 -2.68
N GLN A 222 -7.57 7.11 -1.83
CA GLN A 222 -7.90 7.17 -0.41
C GLN A 222 -7.37 8.45 0.26
N ARG A 223 -6.16 8.90 -0.09
CA ARG A 223 -5.58 10.11 0.54
C ARG A 223 -6.23 11.40 0.09
N HIS A 224 -6.69 11.42 -1.16
CA HIS A 224 -7.10 12.64 -1.84
C HIS A 224 -8.58 12.63 -2.24
N CYS A 225 -9.39 11.63 -1.90
CA CYS A 225 -10.85 11.67 -2.07
C CYS A 225 -11.54 11.69 -0.71
N THR A 226 -12.74 12.26 -0.65
CA THR A 226 -13.57 12.16 0.56
C THR A 226 -14.15 10.75 0.69
N SER A 227 -14.43 10.28 1.91
CA SER A 227 -15.10 8.99 2.12
C SER A 227 -16.41 8.89 1.33
N THR A 228 -17.16 9.99 1.27
CA THR A 228 -18.43 10.11 0.54
C THR A 228 -18.24 9.78 -0.95
N ASP A 229 -17.22 10.35 -1.59
CA ASP A 229 -16.97 10.14 -3.02
C ASP A 229 -16.60 8.68 -3.33
N LEU A 230 -15.89 8.04 -2.40
CA LEU A 230 -15.46 6.65 -2.50
C LEU A 230 -16.58 5.65 -2.18
N LEU A 231 -17.59 6.06 -1.41
CA LEU A 231 -18.74 5.22 -1.04
C LEU A 231 -19.92 5.39 -2.00
N LEU A 232 -19.99 6.53 -2.69
CA LEU A 232 -20.98 6.77 -3.73
C LEU A 232 -20.97 5.63 -4.77
N PHE A 233 -22.15 5.22 -5.21
CA PHE A 233 -22.35 4.11 -6.16
C PHE A 233 -21.70 2.78 -5.74
N ASN A 234 -21.52 2.56 -4.44
CA ASN A 234 -20.97 1.31 -3.88
C ASN A 234 -19.52 1.02 -4.32
N ARG A 235 -18.80 2.06 -4.77
CA ARG A 235 -17.43 2.00 -5.30
C ARG A 235 -16.46 1.29 -4.36
N ALA A 236 -16.39 1.69 -3.09
CA ALA A 236 -15.49 1.09 -2.10
C ALA A 236 -15.73 -0.42 -1.91
N ASN A 237 -16.98 -0.89 -1.92
CA ASN A 237 -17.28 -2.32 -1.78
C ASN A 237 -16.83 -3.14 -2.99
N VAL A 238 -16.88 -2.56 -4.20
CA VAL A 238 -16.38 -3.20 -5.43
C VAL A 238 -14.86 -3.34 -5.38
N ILE A 239 -14.14 -2.29 -4.95
CA ILE A 239 -12.69 -2.36 -4.74
C ILE A 239 -12.34 -3.40 -3.69
N LEU A 240 -13.03 -3.40 -2.54
CA LEU A 240 -12.79 -4.37 -1.49
C LEU A 240 -12.99 -5.81 -1.99
N TYR A 241 -14.02 -6.04 -2.80
CA TYR A 241 -14.23 -7.35 -3.44
C TYR A 241 -13.06 -7.74 -4.35
N GLY A 242 -12.58 -6.84 -5.22
CA GLY A 242 -11.40 -7.10 -6.06
C GLY A 242 -10.14 -7.42 -5.24
N LEU A 243 -9.90 -6.67 -4.16
CA LEU A 243 -8.78 -6.92 -3.24
C LEU A 243 -8.89 -8.30 -2.57
N GLU A 244 -10.09 -8.67 -2.11
CA GLU A 244 -10.35 -9.98 -1.51
C GLU A 244 -10.14 -11.15 -2.48
N GLN A 245 -10.48 -10.97 -3.77
CA GLN A 245 -10.22 -11.95 -4.82
C GLN A 245 -8.72 -12.12 -5.08
N THR A 246 -8.00 -11.00 -5.12
CA THR A 246 -6.55 -10.99 -5.36
C THR A 246 -5.79 -11.71 -4.24
N LEU A 247 -6.25 -11.60 -2.99
CA LEU A 247 -5.68 -12.32 -1.84
C LEU A 247 -5.77 -13.86 -1.95
N TYR A 248 -6.60 -14.43 -2.84
CA TYR A 248 -6.61 -15.89 -3.07
C TYR A 248 -5.46 -16.38 -3.93
N HIS A 249 -4.84 -15.50 -4.72
CA HIS A 249 -3.78 -15.85 -5.65
C HIS A 249 -2.43 -15.93 -4.92
N ARG A 250 -2.23 -17.02 -4.18
CA ARG A 250 -0.99 -17.29 -3.44
C ARG A 250 0.10 -17.78 -4.38
N GLY A 251 0.86 -16.83 -4.90
CA GLY A 251 2.08 -17.09 -5.70
C GLY A 251 2.95 -15.86 -5.93
N GLU A 252 2.54 -14.70 -5.40
CA GLU A 252 3.12 -13.41 -5.71
C GLU A 252 4.16 -12.99 -4.69
N ARG A 253 5.12 -12.14 -5.10
CA ARG A 253 6.17 -11.59 -4.23
C ARG A 253 5.58 -11.10 -2.89
N ILE A 254 6.23 -11.42 -1.77
CA ILE A 254 5.82 -11.03 -0.40
C ILE A 254 5.43 -9.54 -0.30
N ILE A 255 6.14 -8.67 -1.04
CA ILE A 255 5.87 -7.24 -1.13
C ILE A 255 4.43 -6.94 -1.60
N LEU A 256 3.95 -7.63 -2.63
CA LEU A 256 2.60 -7.43 -3.14
C LEU A 256 1.56 -7.89 -2.13
N PHE A 257 1.79 -9.02 -1.47
CA PHE A 257 0.89 -9.48 -0.41
C PHE A 257 0.83 -8.51 0.78
N GLU A 258 1.96 -7.92 1.18
CA GLU A 258 2.00 -6.86 2.20
C GLU A 258 1.16 -5.64 1.78
N CYS A 259 1.35 -5.17 0.54
CA CYS A 259 0.59 -4.04 0.01
C CYS A 259 -0.91 -4.35 -0.11
N LEU A 260 -1.26 -5.57 -0.55
CA LEU A 260 -2.65 -6.03 -0.67
C LEU A 260 -3.35 -6.02 0.69
N LEU A 261 -2.73 -6.65 1.69
CA LEU A 261 -3.32 -6.70 3.03
C LEU A 261 -3.49 -5.30 3.64
N ALA A 262 -2.49 -4.42 3.50
CA ALA A 262 -2.58 -3.04 3.96
C ALA A 262 -3.66 -2.25 3.21
N ALA A 263 -3.81 -2.45 1.90
CA ALA A 263 -4.90 -1.86 1.12
C ALA A 263 -6.27 -2.39 1.55
N THR A 264 -6.45 -3.71 1.70
CA THR A 264 -7.71 -4.31 2.18
C THR A 264 -8.09 -3.71 3.52
N TYR A 265 -7.14 -3.61 4.46
CA TYR A 265 -7.37 -2.97 5.75
C TYR A 265 -7.85 -1.54 5.57
N ARG A 266 -7.15 -0.72 4.81
CA ARG A 266 -7.51 0.69 4.60
C ARG A 266 -8.90 0.87 3.98
N TRP A 267 -9.22 0.12 2.93
CA TRP A 267 -10.53 0.22 2.26
C TRP A 267 -11.67 -0.27 3.13
N LEU A 268 -11.45 -1.33 3.92
CA LEU A 268 -12.43 -1.79 4.90
C LEU A 268 -12.80 -0.67 5.88
N THR A 269 -11.82 0.15 6.25
CA THR A 269 -12.04 1.20 7.26
C THR A 269 -12.82 2.40 6.74
N ILE A 270 -12.73 2.68 5.44
CA ILE A 270 -13.58 3.69 4.79
C ILE A 270 -15.04 3.23 4.86
N ILE A 271 -15.27 1.97 4.53
CA ILE A 271 -16.59 1.33 4.55
C ILE A 271 -17.18 1.27 5.97
N GLU A 272 -16.35 1.02 6.99
CA GLU A 272 -16.80 0.94 8.39
C GLU A 272 -17.08 2.31 9.03
N ASN A 273 -16.28 3.33 8.72
CA ASN A 273 -16.37 4.64 9.37
C ASN A 273 -17.66 5.40 9.06
N GLU A 274 -18.33 5.14 7.93
CA GLU A 274 -19.64 5.75 7.64
C GLU A 274 -20.82 5.07 8.34
N VAL A 275 -20.65 3.84 8.86
CA VAL A 275 -21.77 3.06 9.40
C VAL A 275 -21.69 2.91 10.91
N TYR A 276 -22.08 3.97 11.60
CA TYR A 276 -22.56 3.88 12.99
C TYR A 276 -23.90 3.10 13.12
N SER A 277 -24.39 2.41 12.08
CA SER A 277 -25.80 1.99 11.98
C SER A 277 -26.10 0.52 11.62
N GLY A 278 -25.14 -0.42 11.49
CA GLY A 278 -25.47 -1.71 10.86
C GLY A 278 -24.72 -2.95 11.32
N LYS A 279 -25.48 -3.98 11.76
CA LYS A 279 -24.98 -5.34 12.07
C LYS A 279 -24.28 -6.03 10.88
N HIS A 280 -24.54 -5.62 9.63
CA HIS A 280 -24.09 -6.29 8.42
C HIS A 280 -22.61 -6.06 8.06
N LEU A 281 -22.02 -4.91 8.42
CA LEU A 281 -20.63 -4.59 8.04
C LEU A 281 -19.60 -5.28 8.93
N PHE A 282 -19.90 -5.43 10.23
CA PHE A 282 -19.09 -6.25 11.14
C PHE A 282 -18.96 -7.71 10.70
N ILE A 283 -19.90 -8.22 9.89
CA ILE A 283 -19.84 -9.59 9.37
C ILE A 283 -18.69 -9.72 8.37
N ARG A 284 -18.53 -8.77 7.45
CA ARG A 284 -17.50 -8.84 6.41
C ARG A 284 -16.10 -8.70 7.00
N THR A 285 -15.88 -7.75 7.89
CA THR A 285 -14.61 -7.60 8.61
C THR A 285 -14.24 -8.83 9.43
N SER A 286 -15.23 -9.39 10.13
CA SER A 286 -15.08 -10.64 10.89
C SER A 286 -14.67 -11.80 9.97
N GLN A 287 -15.27 -11.92 8.79
CA GLN A 287 -14.93 -12.97 7.81
C GLN A 287 -13.51 -12.81 7.26
N ILE A 288 -13.08 -11.57 6.97
CA ILE A 288 -11.71 -11.29 6.50
C ILE A 288 -10.69 -11.66 7.59
N ILE A 289 -10.97 -11.33 8.85
CA ILE A 289 -10.07 -11.66 9.97
C ILE A 289 -10.03 -13.16 10.24
N GLU A 290 -11.19 -13.84 10.25
CA GLU A 290 -11.23 -15.31 10.35
C GLU A 290 -10.42 -15.96 9.24
N ARG A 291 -10.52 -15.43 8.02
CA ARG A 291 -9.69 -15.85 6.90
C ARG A 291 -8.21 -15.62 7.19
N PHE A 292 -7.79 -14.44 7.63
CA PHE A 292 -6.38 -14.16 7.94
C PHE A 292 -5.82 -15.02 9.06
N ILE A 293 -6.62 -15.32 10.08
CA ILE A 293 -6.22 -16.21 11.17
C ILE A 293 -6.06 -17.65 10.65
N ARG A 294 -7.05 -18.15 9.91
CA ARG A 294 -7.00 -19.48 9.27
C ARG A 294 -5.81 -19.58 8.32
N ASP A 295 -5.58 -18.56 7.52
CA ASP A 295 -4.49 -18.50 6.57
C ASP A 295 -3.16 -18.50 7.34
N GLY A 296 -3.03 -17.74 8.42
CA GLY A 296 -1.84 -17.74 9.28
C GLY A 296 -1.57 -19.09 9.97
N LEU A 297 -2.61 -19.84 10.31
CA LEU A 297 -2.49 -21.19 10.90
C LEU A 297 -2.04 -22.23 9.87
N LEU A 298 -2.52 -22.13 8.63
CA LEU A 298 -2.24 -23.09 7.56
C LEU A 298 -0.99 -22.72 6.74
N GLU A 299 -0.47 -21.49 6.88
CA GLU A 299 0.64 -20.99 6.07
C GLU A 299 1.97 -21.63 6.47
N ILE A 300 2.65 -22.20 5.48
CA ILE A 300 3.95 -22.88 5.64
C ILE A 300 5.08 -21.84 5.53
N ASN A 301 4.91 -20.83 4.69
CA ASN A 301 5.94 -19.82 4.50
C ASN A 301 5.97 -18.84 5.67
N ILE A 302 7.07 -18.90 6.43
CA ILE A 302 7.30 -18.14 7.66
C ILE A 302 7.17 -16.63 7.43
N GLU A 303 7.63 -16.10 6.30
CA GLU A 303 7.58 -14.65 6.05
C GLU A 303 6.14 -14.16 5.84
N TYR A 304 5.31 -14.91 5.10
CA TYR A 304 3.88 -14.59 4.95
C TYR A 304 3.15 -14.70 6.27
N ARG A 305 3.44 -15.75 7.04
CA ARG A 305 2.85 -15.95 8.36
C ARG A 305 3.22 -14.83 9.33
N ARG A 306 4.48 -14.38 9.31
CA ARG A 306 4.98 -13.24 10.08
C ARG A 306 4.23 -11.96 9.73
N LEU A 307 4.01 -11.74 8.43
CA LEU A 307 3.29 -10.58 7.92
C LEU A 307 1.81 -10.61 8.34
N LEU A 308 1.15 -11.77 8.24
CA LEU A 308 -0.21 -11.97 8.73
C LEU A 308 -0.33 -11.66 10.22
N ILE A 309 0.61 -12.13 11.05
CA ILE A 309 0.64 -11.84 12.50
C ILE A 309 0.74 -10.33 12.76
N LYS A 310 1.62 -9.61 12.04
CA LYS A 310 1.76 -8.16 12.19
C LYS A 310 0.48 -7.43 11.82
N ILE A 311 -0.18 -7.85 10.74
CA ILE A 311 -1.39 -7.21 10.26
C ILE A 311 -2.57 -7.51 11.18
N LEU A 312 -2.73 -8.77 11.62
CA LEU A 312 -3.72 -9.16 12.62
C LEU A 312 -3.58 -8.35 13.91
N ARG A 313 -2.36 -8.06 14.35
CA ARG A 313 -2.12 -7.18 15.50
C ARG A 313 -2.73 -5.79 15.27
N ASP A 314 -2.47 -5.18 14.12
CA ASP A 314 -2.98 -3.84 13.78
C ASP A 314 -4.53 -3.85 13.66
N TYR A 315 -5.10 -4.94 13.12
CA TYR A 315 -6.55 -5.14 13.08
C TYR A 315 -7.19 -5.23 14.47
N ILE A 316 -6.57 -5.93 15.42
CA ILE A 316 -7.09 -6.03 16.79
C ILE A 316 -7.09 -4.65 17.46
N VAL A 317 -6.04 -3.86 17.25
CA VAL A 317 -5.98 -2.47 17.73
C VAL A 317 -7.15 -1.65 17.21
N ARG A 318 -7.54 -1.82 15.95
CA ARG A 318 -8.67 -1.07 15.40
C ARG A 318 -10.04 -1.59 15.83
N LEU A 319 -10.23 -2.91 15.79
CA LEU A 319 -11.50 -3.53 16.16
C LEU A 319 -11.82 -3.42 17.65
N GLN A 320 -10.81 -3.19 18.49
CA GLN A 320 -11.00 -3.09 19.92
C GLN A 320 -11.74 -4.34 20.45
N LEU A 321 -12.76 -4.15 21.28
CA LEU A 321 -13.56 -5.22 21.87
C LEU A 321 -14.29 -6.10 20.85
N PHE A 322 -14.48 -5.65 19.60
CA PHE A 322 -15.14 -6.48 18.57
C PHE A 322 -14.30 -7.69 18.16
N ALA A 323 -12.97 -7.64 18.35
CA ALA A 323 -12.09 -8.77 18.08
C ALA A 323 -12.24 -9.94 19.08
N ILE A 324 -13.02 -9.77 20.17
CA ILE A 324 -13.28 -10.82 21.16
C ILE A 324 -13.82 -12.11 20.52
N ARG A 325 -14.65 -12.00 19.47
CA ARG A 325 -15.21 -13.17 18.76
C ARG A 325 -14.14 -14.07 18.15
N HIS A 326 -12.97 -13.52 17.86
CA HIS A 326 -11.83 -14.23 17.26
C HIS A 326 -10.81 -14.71 18.30
N LEU A 327 -11.03 -14.42 19.59
CA LEU A 327 -10.04 -14.62 20.65
C LEU A 327 -9.50 -16.05 20.69
N LYS A 328 -10.38 -17.06 20.60
CA LYS A 328 -9.96 -18.47 20.61
C LYS A 328 -8.97 -18.78 19.47
N HIS A 329 -9.30 -18.40 18.24
CA HIS A 329 -8.45 -18.67 17.08
C HIS A 329 -7.18 -17.82 17.08
N LEU A 330 -7.22 -16.61 17.65
CA LEU A 330 -6.03 -15.79 17.87
C LEU A 330 -5.06 -16.44 18.86
N ILE A 331 -5.59 -17.04 19.93
CA ILE A 331 -4.78 -17.80 20.91
C ILE A 331 -4.15 -19.00 20.23
N GLU A 332 -4.92 -19.77 19.45
CA GLU A 332 -4.42 -20.92 18.67
C GLU A 332 -3.27 -20.49 17.73
N LEU A 333 -3.45 -19.37 17.00
CA LEU A 333 -2.41 -18.83 16.12
C LEU A 333 -1.15 -18.40 16.88
N VAL A 334 -1.31 -17.72 18.01
CA VAL A 334 -0.18 -17.31 18.86
C VAL A 334 0.56 -18.53 19.41
N GLU A 335 -0.18 -19.52 19.90
CA GLU A 335 0.37 -20.76 20.42
C GLU A 335 1.23 -21.42 19.35
N ASP A 336 0.65 -21.77 18.19
CA ASP A 336 1.36 -22.46 17.11
C ASP A 336 2.58 -21.66 16.61
N SER A 337 2.48 -20.32 16.56
CA SER A 337 3.57 -19.48 16.05
C SER A 337 4.75 -19.33 17.02
N ILE A 338 4.56 -19.50 18.33
CA ILE A 338 5.64 -19.35 19.33
C ILE A 338 6.72 -20.44 19.21
N ASP A 339 6.35 -21.62 18.70
CA ASP A 339 7.31 -22.69 18.48
C ASP A 339 8.36 -22.29 17.43
N ASN A 340 7.98 -21.45 16.47
CA ASN A 340 8.89 -20.98 15.44
C ASN A 340 9.73 -19.78 15.93
N ARG A 341 11.05 -19.97 15.94
CA ARG A 341 12.05 -18.96 16.33
C ARG A 341 11.84 -17.60 15.66
N LEU A 342 11.55 -17.57 14.36
CA LEU A 342 11.45 -16.34 13.57
C LEU A 342 10.14 -15.58 13.82
N LEU A 343 9.10 -16.26 14.30
CA LEU A 343 7.77 -15.69 14.54
C LEU A 343 7.57 -15.25 15.99
N ARG A 344 8.25 -15.92 16.92
CA ARG A 344 8.09 -15.78 18.38
C ARG A 344 7.96 -14.34 18.89
N SER A 345 8.85 -13.45 18.44
CA SER A 345 8.81 -12.03 18.84
C SER A 345 7.52 -11.33 18.39
N ASP A 346 7.11 -11.55 17.15
CA ASP A 346 5.90 -10.92 16.59
C ASP A 346 4.63 -11.57 17.17
N SER A 347 4.65 -12.87 17.47
CA SER A 347 3.58 -13.58 18.19
C SER A 347 3.41 -13.10 19.62
N LEU A 348 4.50 -12.83 20.35
CA LEU A 348 4.43 -12.22 21.69
C LEU A 348 3.89 -10.80 21.65
N LYS A 349 4.22 -10.01 20.61
CA LYS A 349 3.62 -8.68 20.43
C LYS A 349 2.12 -8.78 20.15
N LEU A 350 1.70 -9.75 19.35
CA LEU A 350 0.28 -10.03 19.11
C LEU A 350 -0.42 -10.43 20.41
N LEU A 351 0.18 -11.33 21.20
CA LEU A 351 -0.32 -11.73 22.52
C LEU A 351 -0.49 -10.53 23.45
N LEU A 352 0.51 -9.64 23.53
CA LEU A 352 0.45 -8.45 24.36
C LEU A 352 -0.74 -7.56 23.97
N VAL A 353 -0.96 -7.35 22.68
CA VAL A 353 -2.11 -6.56 22.18
C VAL A 353 -3.43 -7.24 22.52
N ILE A 354 -3.54 -8.56 22.35
CA ILE A 354 -4.71 -9.34 22.78
C ILE A 354 -4.97 -9.12 24.28
N LEU A 355 -3.92 -9.20 25.11
CA LEU A 355 -4.04 -9.03 26.55
C LEU A 355 -4.45 -7.61 26.94
N GLN A 356 -4.00 -6.59 26.20
CA GLN A 356 -4.30 -5.19 26.49
C GLN A 356 -5.72 -4.78 26.06
N ILE A 357 -6.20 -5.33 24.95
CA ILE A 357 -7.46 -4.87 24.32
C ILE A 357 -8.63 -5.77 24.67
N LEU A 358 -8.43 -7.09 24.72
CA LEU A 358 -9.51 -8.07 24.91
C LEU A 358 -9.71 -8.47 26.37
N LYS A 359 -9.31 -7.59 27.31
CA LYS A 359 -9.37 -7.76 28.77
C LYS A 359 -10.60 -8.48 29.30
N PRO A 360 -11.83 -8.10 28.91
CA PRO A 360 -13.04 -8.63 29.54
C PRO A 360 -13.24 -10.15 29.42
N ARG A 361 -12.57 -10.81 28.46
CA ARG A 361 -12.73 -12.25 28.21
C ARG A 361 -11.46 -13.08 28.44
N ILE A 362 -10.36 -12.46 28.85
CA ILE A 362 -9.08 -13.16 29.08
C ILE A 362 -9.19 -14.17 30.21
N ASN A 363 -9.96 -13.87 31.27
CA ASN A 363 -10.05 -14.75 32.44
C ASN A 363 -10.52 -16.17 32.09
N VAL A 364 -11.33 -16.33 31.04
CA VAL A 364 -11.78 -17.66 30.55
C VAL A 364 -10.64 -18.45 29.90
N HIS A 365 -9.67 -17.76 29.30
CA HIS A 365 -8.54 -18.33 28.58
C HIS A 365 -7.21 -18.21 29.35
N ARG A 366 -7.27 -17.88 30.64
CA ARG A 366 -6.07 -17.60 31.47
C ARG A 366 -5.07 -18.75 31.50
N CYS A 367 -5.56 -20.00 31.48
CA CYS A 367 -4.73 -21.19 31.46
C CYS A 367 -3.96 -21.32 30.13
N ASP A 368 -4.64 -21.10 29.00
CA ASP A 368 -4.05 -21.17 27.66
C ASP A 368 -2.97 -20.09 27.51
N MET A 369 -3.28 -18.86 27.91
CA MET A 369 -2.32 -17.74 27.89
C MET A 369 -1.10 -18.00 28.77
N MET A 370 -1.31 -18.59 29.97
CA MET A 370 -0.22 -18.93 30.86
C MET A 370 0.68 -20.03 30.26
N LYS A 371 0.08 -21.06 29.68
CA LYS A 371 0.80 -22.13 28.97
C LYS A 371 1.66 -21.57 27.85
N ILE A 372 1.12 -20.65 27.05
CA ILE A 372 1.82 -19.93 25.98
C ILE A 372 3.05 -19.17 26.52
N ILE A 373 2.89 -18.41 27.61
CA ILE A 373 3.97 -17.65 28.25
C ILE A 373 5.07 -18.58 28.77
N ILE A 374 4.71 -19.63 29.51
CA ILE A 374 5.65 -20.62 30.06
C ILE A 374 6.41 -21.32 28.94
N ARG A 375 5.69 -21.77 27.90
CA ARG A 375 6.28 -22.45 26.75
C ARG A 375 7.29 -21.55 26.03
N CYS A 376 6.95 -20.28 25.85
CA CYS A 376 7.85 -19.31 25.25
C CYS A 376 9.09 -19.06 26.11
N LEU A 377 8.94 -18.95 27.43
CA LEU A 377 10.06 -18.82 28.36
C LEU A 377 11.05 -20.00 28.22
N PHE A 378 10.52 -21.22 28.20
CA PHE A 378 11.33 -22.44 28.01
C PHE A 378 12.12 -22.37 26.71
N LYS A 379 11.45 -21.99 25.61
CA LYS A 379 12.09 -21.86 24.29
C LYS A 379 13.20 -20.80 24.27
N ILE A 380 13.00 -19.63 24.89
CA ILE A 380 14.02 -18.58 24.93
C ILE A 380 15.27 -19.05 25.68
N ILE A 381 15.08 -19.73 26.81
CA ILE A 381 16.18 -20.19 27.67
C ILE A 381 17.01 -21.27 26.96
N HIS A 382 16.35 -22.23 26.30
CA HIS A 382 17.04 -23.36 25.68
C HIS A 382 17.52 -23.11 24.24
N GLU A 383 16.83 -22.30 23.43
CA GLU A 383 17.10 -22.21 21.99
C GLU A 383 17.83 -20.92 21.56
N GLU A 384 17.63 -19.80 22.25
CA GLU A 384 18.02 -18.48 21.69
C GLU A 384 19.12 -17.74 22.44
N LYS A 385 19.56 -18.24 23.60
CA LYS A 385 20.34 -17.47 24.59
C LYS A 385 19.57 -16.21 25.03
N GLU A 386 19.90 -15.61 26.17
CA GLU A 386 19.10 -14.51 26.74
C GLU A 386 18.97 -13.30 25.78
N ASN A 387 17.86 -13.21 25.06
CA ASN A 387 17.50 -12.03 24.29
C ASN A 387 16.67 -11.11 25.19
N ALA A 388 17.32 -10.08 25.73
CA ALA A 388 16.73 -9.12 26.65
C ALA A 388 15.41 -8.52 26.12
N THR A 389 15.29 -8.31 24.82
CA THR A 389 14.06 -7.75 24.21
C THR A 389 12.87 -8.69 24.34
N MET A 390 13.06 -10.00 24.11
CA MET A 390 11.99 -10.99 24.24
C MET A 390 11.63 -11.27 25.69
N MET A 391 12.63 -11.29 26.58
CA MET A 391 12.38 -11.41 28.02
C MET A 391 11.56 -10.22 28.55
N ASN A 392 11.82 -9.01 28.06
CA ASN A 392 11.01 -7.84 28.39
C ASN A 392 9.57 -7.94 27.84
N LEU A 393 9.38 -8.49 26.64
CA LEU A 393 8.05 -8.75 26.10
C LEU A 393 7.28 -9.81 26.91
N LEU A 394 7.96 -10.87 27.34
CA LEU A 394 7.36 -11.89 28.21
C LEU A 394 6.93 -11.29 29.55
N LYS A 395 7.80 -10.52 30.20
CA LYS A 395 7.46 -9.78 31.43
C LYS A 395 6.19 -8.95 31.22
N LYS A 396 6.12 -8.16 30.16
CA LYS A 396 4.93 -7.36 29.82
C LYS A 396 3.67 -8.23 29.64
N CYS A 397 3.78 -9.36 28.94
CA CYS A 397 2.66 -10.28 28.77
C CYS A 397 2.20 -10.88 30.10
N SER A 398 3.12 -11.35 30.94
CA SER A 398 2.81 -11.90 32.27
C SER A 398 2.15 -10.86 33.17
N THR A 399 2.63 -9.62 33.15
CA THR A 399 2.05 -8.53 33.93
C THR A 399 0.64 -8.15 33.46
N GLU A 400 0.41 -8.09 32.15
CA GLU A 400 -0.94 -7.81 31.62
C GLU A 400 -1.89 -8.98 31.87
N LEU A 401 -1.42 -10.24 31.75
CA LEU A 401 -2.24 -11.40 32.10
C LEU A 401 -2.66 -11.37 33.58
N HIS A 402 -1.73 -11.06 34.49
CA HIS A 402 -2.03 -10.93 35.91
C HIS A 402 -3.09 -9.85 36.17
N ARG A 403 -2.96 -8.68 35.53
CA ARG A 403 -3.96 -7.60 35.61
C ARG A 403 -5.35 -7.99 35.09
N CYS A 404 -5.42 -8.95 34.18
CA CYS A 404 -6.69 -9.41 33.61
C CYS A 404 -7.33 -10.57 34.39
N THR A 405 -6.61 -11.19 35.32
CA THR A 405 -7.11 -12.27 36.16
C THR A 405 -7.48 -11.77 37.54
N THR A 406 -8.67 -12.13 38.03
CA THR A 406 -9.17 -11.67 39.33
C THR A 406 -8.57 -12.42 40.53
N ASP A 407 -8.02 -13.62 40.32
CA ASP A 407 -7.83 -14.60 41.40
C ASP A 407 -6.36 -14.84 41.79
N ASN A 408 -5.45 -13.87 41.62
CA ASN A 408 -3.99 -14.07 41.79
C ASN A 408 -3.41 -15.29 41.01
N TYR A 409 -4.17 -15.83 40.05
CA TYR A 409 -3.88 -17.08 39.36
C TYR A 409 -2.46 -17.16 38.78
N VAL A 410 -1.99 -16.07 38.16
CA VAL A 410 -0.66 -16.04 37.55
C VAL A 410 0.44 -16.19 38.60
N ARG A 411 0.29 -15.52 39.75
CA ARG A 411 1.22 -15.64 40.89
C ARG A 411 1.25 -17.09 41.38
N ASP A 412 0.09 -17.66 41.65
CA ASP A 412 -0.01 -19.01 42.23
C ASP A 412 0.53 -20.07 41.27
N ALA A 413 0.26 -19.93 39.96
CA ALA A 413 0.81 -20.79 38.93
C ALA A 413 2.34 -20.71 38.84
N LEU A 414 2.92 -19.51 38.90
CA LEU A 414 4.37 -19.32 38.91
C LEU A 414 5.01 -19.91 40.17
N GLN A 415 4.43 -19.67 41.35
CA GLN A 415 4.92 -20.22 42.61
C GLN A 415 4.88 -21.76 42.61
N SER A 416 3.78 -22.34 42.14
CA SER A 416 3.64 -23.80 42.00
C SER A 416 4.69 -24.38 41.05
N LEU A 417 4.97 -23.72 39.93
CA LEU A 417 6.03 -24.12 39.01
C LEU A 417 7.40 -24.02 39.69
N ILE A 418 7.76 -22.89 40.31
CA ILE A 418 9.05 -22.71 40.99
C ILE A 418 9.32 -23.78 42.05
N ALA A 419 8.29 -24.17 42.79
CA ALA A 419 8.34 -25.23 43.80
C ALA A 419 8.61 -26.63 43.23
N THR A 420 8.45 -26.82 41.91
CA THR A 420 8.71 -28.09 41.25
C THR A 420 10.21 -28.39 41.24
N SER A 421 10.61 -29.53 41.81
CA SER A 421 12.01 -29.89 42.06
C SER A 421 12.83 -30.20 40.81
N GLN A 422 12.18 -30.52 39.69
CA GLN A 422 12.80 -30.96 38.44
C GLN A 422 13.24 -29.84 37.49
N LEU A 423 13.12 -28.56 37.88
CA LEU A 423 13.42 -27.43 37.01
C LEU A 423 14.90 -27.06 37.05
N ASP A 424 15.47 -26.80 35.86
CA ASP A 424 16.81 -26.26 35.71
C ASP A 424 16.98 -24.94 36.48
N LYS A 425 18.17 -24.72 37.06
CA LYS A 425 18.48 -23.54 37.88
C LYS A 425 18.20 -22.23 37.14
N ILE A 426 18.62 -22.13 35.88
CA ILE A 426 18.43 -20.95 35.02
C ILE A 426 16.94 -20.70 34.73
N TYR A 427 16.17 -21.78 34.58
CA TYR A 427 14.73 -21.69 34.36
C TYR A 427 14.00 -21.20 35.61
N ARG A 428 14.39 -21.72 36.78
CA ARG A 428 13.86 -21.29 38.07
C ARG A 428 14.18 -19.81 38.36
N GLU A 429 15.41 -19.36 38.09
CA GLU A 429 15.79 -17.94 38.24
C GLU A 429 14.97 -17.01 37.34
N ASN A 430 14.68 -17.40 36.09
CA ASN A 430 13.87 -16.59 35.20
C ASN A 430 12.38 -16.60 35.55
N LEU A 431 11.85 -17.71 36.08
CA LEU A 431 10.52 -17.73 36.67
C LEU A 431 10.41 -16.83 37.91
N GLN A 432 11.45 -16.80 38.76
CA GLN A 432 11.52 -15.88 39.90
C GLN A 432 11.53 -14.41 39.44
N LYS A 433 12.33 -14.07 38.42
CA LYS A 433 12.31 -12.71 37.83
C LYS A 433 10.92 -12.31 37.29
N LEU A 434 10.15 -13.25 36.73
CA LEU A 434 8.78 -13.00 36.29
C LEU A 434 7.83 -12.79 37.46
N LEU A 435 7.96 -13.61 38.51
CA LEU A 435 7.18 -13.49 39.75
C LEU A 435 7.44 -12.15 40.43
N GLU A 436 8.70 -11.75 40.58
CA GLU A 436 9.11 -10.44 41.14
C GLU A 436 8.44 -9.28 40.39
N THR A 437 8.46 -9.30 39.05
CA THR A 437 7.81 -8.24 38.26
C THR A 437 6.29 -8.18 38.44
N ILE A 438 5.63 -9.28 38.81
CA ILE A 438 4.19 -9.29 39.11
C ILE A 438 3.95 -8.80 40.54
N GLU A 439 4.81 -9.15 41.49
CA GLU A 439 4.71 -8.72 42.88
C GLU A 439 4.90 -7.20 43.01
N ASP A 440 5.82 -6.62 42.23
CA ASP A 440 6.03 -5.16 42.18
C ASP A 440 4.80 -4.36 41.70
N ILE A 441 3.87 -4.98 40.96
CA ILE A 441 2.63 -4.31 40.51
C ILE A 441 1.58 -4.23 41.62
N ASN A 442 1.64 -5.13 42.60
CA ASN A 442 0.67 -5.16 43.70
C ASN A 442 1.09 -4.30 44.90
N ARG A 443 2.32 -3.75 44.86
CA ARG A 443 2.81 -2.71 45.77
C ARG A 443 2.47 -1.34 45.19
#